data_AF-A0A2J0L5H0-F1
#
_entry.id   AF-A0A2J0L5H0-F1
#
_cell.length_a   1.000
_cell.length_b   1.000
_cell.length_c   1.000
_cell.angle_alpha   90.00
_cell.angle_beta   90.00
_cell.angle_gamma   90.00
#
_symmetry.space_group_name_H-M   'P 1'
#
loop_
_entity.id
_entity.type
_entity.pdbx_description
1 polymer ?
#
loop_
_entity_poly.entity_id
_entity_poly.type
_entity_poly.pdbx_seq_one_letter_code
_entity_poly.pdbx_strand_id
1 'polypeptide(L)'
;MLLEMHCHTSRYSKCSQISPANLLSQVKKKELQGVIITEHHYLWREDDIKALRLEVELDKNFLIMAGQEVETDFGHVLIKVGKGQSPEMEVLISRCFKEDI
;
A
#
# COMPACT_ATOMS: atom_id res chain seq x y z
N MET A 1 16.14 -9.62 -1.70
CA MET A 1 15.16 -8.82 -0.93
C MET A 1 13.87 -9.63 -0.89
N LEU A 2 13.29 -9.80 0.29
CA LEU A 2 12.01 -10.44 0.54
C LEU A 2 11.03 -9.36 0.99
N LEU A 3 9.87 -9.32 0.33
CA LEU A 3 8.84 -8.31 0.53
C LEU A 3 7.49 -8.98 0.74
N GLU A 4 6.66 -8.37 1.58
CA GLU A 4 5.22 -8.58 1.57
C GLU A 4 4.67 -7.70 0.46
N MET A 5 4.00 -8.28 -0.54
CA MET A 5 3.61 -7.59 -1.76
C MET A 5 2.11 -7.41 -1.91
N HIS A 6 1.29 -8.09 -1.10
CA HIS A 6 -0.16 -8.02 -1.18
C HIS A 6 -0.74 -8.14 0.22
N CYS A 7 -1.02 -6.99 0.83
CA CYS A 7 -1.56 -6.95 2.18
C CYS A 7 -2.53 -5.78 2.37
N HIS A 8 -3.49 -6.03 3.26
CA HIS A 8 -4.57 -5.13 3.60
C HIS A 8 -4.45 -4.76 5.07
N THR A 9 -4.80 -3.52 5.40
CA THR A 9 -4.86 -3.08 6.80
C THR A 9 -6.28 -2.74 7.18
N SER A 10 -6.57 -2.82 8.47
CA SER A 10 -7.86 -2.41 9.02
C SER A 10 -8.15 -0.91 8.88
N ARG A 11 -7.18 -0.10 8.43
CA ARG A 11 -7.35 1.35 8.29
C ARG A 11 -8.19 1.71 7.07
N TYR A 12 -7.98 1.03 5.94
CA TYR A 12 -8.66 1.37 4.68
C TYR A 12 -9.34 0.17 4.01
N SER A 13 -9.10 -1.06 4.44
CA SER A 13 -9.79 -2.25 3.92
C SER A 13 -10.51 -3.03 5.03
N LYS A 14 -11.84 -3.13 4.91
CA LYS A 14 -12.70 -3.81 5.90
C LYS A 14 -12.46 -5.32 6.01
N CYS A 15 -11.82 -5.92 5.01
CA CYS A 15 -11.49 -7.34 4.99
C CYS A 15 -10.37 -7.71 6.00
N SER A 16 -9.62 -6.72 6.49
CA SER A 16 -8.47 -6.93 7.36
C SER A 16 -8.71 -6.43 8.77
N GLN A 17 -8.18 -7.16 9.75
CA GLN A 17 -8.24 -6.80 11.17
C GLN A 17 -6.89 -6.29 11.72
N ILE A 18 -5.81 -6.39 10.93
CA ILE A 18 -4.48 -5.97 11.40
C ILE A 18 -4.30 -4.46 11.20
N SER A 19 -3.87 -3.77 12.25
CA SER A 19 -3.51 -2.36 12.11
C SER A 19 -2.24 -2.20 11.24
N PRO A 20 -2.06 -1.07 10.55
CA PRO A 20 -0.87 -0.81 9.75
C PRO A 20 0.43 -0.95 10.54
N ALA A 21 0.45 -0.44 11.78
CA ALA A 21 1.61 -0.53 12.66
C ALA A 21 1.93 -1.98 13.07
N ASN A 22 0.90 -2.77 13.37
CA ASN A 22 1.07 -4.19 13.70
C ASN A 22 1.55 -4.98 12.47
N LEU A 23 1.01 -4.71 11.27
CA LEU A 23 1.47 -5.33 10.03
C LEU A 23 2.98 -5.11 9.84
N LEU A 24 3.43 -3.86 9.90
CA LEU A 24 4.85 -3.51 9.75
C LEU A 24 5.73 -4.18 10.80
N SER A 25 5.28 -4.20 12.05
CA SER A 25 5.99 -4.88 13.15
C SER A 25 6.13 -6.37 12.89
N GLN A 26 5.10 -7.03 12.36
CA GLN A 26 5.12 -8.45 12.04
C GLN A 26 6.00 -8.76 10.83
N VAL A 27 5.97 -7.93 9.78
CA VAL A 27 6.86 -8.05 8.61
C VAL A 27 8.32 -7.93 9.03
N LYS A 28 8.65 -6.94 9.87
CA LYS A 28 10.00 -6.77 10.44
C LYS A 28 10.44 -7.97 11.27
N LYS A 29 9.56 -8.50 12.15
CA LYS A 29 9.85 -9.71 12.95
C LYS A 29 10.11 -10.96 12.11
N LYS A 30 9.54 -11.03 10.91
CA LYS A 30 9.78 -12.09 9.93
C LYS A 30 11.03 -11.85 9.06
N GLU A 31 11.81 -10.82 9.37
CA GLU A 31 13.06 -10.46 8.68
C GLU A 31 12.88 -10.10 7.19
N LEU A 32 11.66 -9.71 6.80
CA LEU A 32 11.40 -9.12 5.48
C LEU A 32 11.95 -7.69 5.45
N GLN A 33 12.39 -7.27 4.26
CA GLN A 33 12.99 -5.94 4.07
C GLN A 33 11.96 -4.86 3.69
N GLY A 34 10.68 -5.22 3.55
CA GLY A 34 9.67 -4.24 3.24
C GLY A 34 8.27 -4.78 2.99
N VAL A 35 7.36 -3.85 2.75
CA VAL A 35 5.96 -4.09 2.45
C VAL A 35 5.46 -3.20 1.31
N ILE A 36 4.57 -3.75 0.49
CA ILE A 36 3.69 -3.02 -0.41
C ILE A 36 2.28 -3.17 0.14
N ILE A 37 1.72 -2.09 0.68
CA ILE A 37 0.34 -2.07 1.18
C ILE A 37 -0.58 -1.87 -0.03
N THR A 38 -1.59 -2.73 -0.20
CA THR A 38 -2.44 -2.79 -1.39
C THR A 38 -3.91 -2.86 -0.98
N GLU A 39 -4.39 -1.79 -0.37
CA GLU A 39 -5.78 -1.69 0.09
C GLU A 39 -6.78 -1.80 -1.08
N HIS A 40 -8.00 -2.23 -0.79
CA HIS A 40 -9.09 -2.16 -1.75
C HIS A 40 -9.39 -0.70 -2.10
N HIS A 41 -9.27 -0.37 -3.38
CA HIS A 41 -9.68 0.93 -3.92
C HIS A 41 -9.04 2.17 -3.28
N TYR A 42 -7.95 1.98 -2.53
CA TYR A 42 -7.27 3.07 -1.83
C TYR A 42 -5.75 3.01 -1.99
N LEU A 43 -5.16 4.16 -2.33
CA LEU A 43 -3.71 4.36 -2.35
C LEU A 43 -3.30 5.24 -1.18
N TRP A 44 -2.44 4.71 -0.32
CA TRP A 44 -1.87 5.48 0.80
C TRP A 44 -1.06 6.68 0.28
N ARG A 45 -1.25 7.84 0.93
CA ARG A 45 -0.50 9.05 0.62
C ARG A 45 0.91 8.93 1.17
N GLU A 46 1.87 9.60 0.53
CA GLU A 46 3.27 9.58 0.98
C GLU A 46 3.44 10.07 2.43
N ASP A 47 2.64 11.07 2.84
CA ASP A 47 2.71 11.61 4.20
C ASP A 47 2.17 10.63 5.24
N ASP A 48 1.13 9.84 4.91
CA ASP A 48 0.62 8.78 5.78
C ASP A 48 1.67 7.67 5.97
N ILE A 49 2.39 7.32 4.90
CA ILE A 49 3.51 6.37 4.95
C ILE A 49 4.66 6.90 5.81
N LYS A 50 5.00 8.19 5.68
CA LYS A 50 6.04 8.83 6.52
C LYS A 50 5.63 8.82 7.99
N ALA A 51 4.38 9.19 8.29
CA ALA A 51 3.85 9.15 9.65
C ALA A 51 3.89 7.74 10.23
N LEU A 52 3.44 6.75 9.45
CA LEU A 52 3.45 5.35 9.87
C LEU A 52 4.88 4.84 10.13
N ARG A 53 5.85 5.20 9.26
CA ARG A 53 7.27 4.85 9.48
C ARG A 53 7.79 5.38 10.82
N LEU A 54 7.43 6.62 11.17
CA LEU A 54 7.82 7.24 12.44
C LEU A 54 7.14 6.53 13.62
N GLU A 55 5.85 6.20 13.49
CA GLU A 55 5.05 5.50 14.51
C GLU A 55 5.68 4.15 14.92
N VAL A 56 6.21 3.38 13.95
CA VAL A 56 6.81 2.06 14.21
C VAL A 56 8.34 2.08 14.28
N GLU A 57 8.96 3.25 14.32
CA GLU A 57 10.43 3.43 14.43
C GLU A 57 11.22 2.59 13.40
N LEU A 58 10.77 2.59 12.14
CA LEU A 58 11.43 1.85 11.06
C LEU A 58 12.61 2.62 10.48
N ASP A 59 13.74 1.94 10.36
CA ASP A 59 14.94 2.48 9.72
C ASP A 59 14.71 2.75 8.23
N LYS A 60 15.49 3.68 7.67
CA LYS A 60 15.35 4.13 6.28
C LYS A 60 15.54 3.02 5.23
N ASN A 61 16.15 1.88 5.60
CA ASN A 61 16.41 0.78 4.69
C ASN A 61 15.22 -0.18 4.59
N PHE A 62 14.28 -0.15 5.54
CA PHE A 62 13.01 -0.87 5.41
C PHE A 62 12.13 -0.20 4.36
N LEU A 63 11.75 -0.92 3.31
CA LEU A 63 10.94 -0.40 2.22
C LEU A 63 9.45 -0.37 2.61
N ILE A 64 8.80 0.79 2.48
CA ILE A 64 7.34 0.90 2.59
C ILE A 64 6.84 1.56 1.31
N MET A 65 6.01 0.84 0.57
CA MET A 65 5.39 1.31 -0.66
C MET A 65 3.88 1.13 -0.57
N ALA A 66 3.16 1.97 -1.29
CA ALA A 66 1.71 1.88 -1.43
C ALA A 66 1.35 1.55 -2.87
N GLY A 67 0.68 0.42 -3.06
CA GLY A 67 -0.12 0.13 -4.24
C GLY A 67 -1.59 0.07 -3.86
N GLN A 68 -2.42 -0.45 -4.76
CA GLN A 68 -3.85 -0.62 -4.55
C GLN A 68 -4.31 -1.91 -5.22
N GLU A 69 -5.27 -2.59 -4.61
CA GLU A 69 -6.04 -3.65 -5.26
C GLU A 69 -7.30 -3.05 -5.86
N VAL A 70 -7.49 -3.23 -7.16
CA VAL A 70 -8.63 -2.72 -7.92
C VAL A 70 -9.46 -3.88 -8.44
N GLU A 71 -10.76 -3.84 -8.22
CA GLU A 71 -11.72 -4.75 -8.83
C GLU A 71 -11.95 -4.39 -10.31
N THR A 72 -11.97 -5.42 -11.16
CA THR A 72 -12.24 -5.33 -12.59
C THR A 72 -13.17 -6.46 -13.01
N ASP A 73 -13.75 -6.37 -14.21
CA ASP A 73 -14.56 -7.45 -14.80
C ASP A 73 -13.78 -8.76 -15.01
N PHE A 74 -12.45 -8.72 -14.94
CA PHE A 74 -11.55 -9.88 -15.08
C PHE A 74 -10.94 -10.34 -13.75
N GLY A 75 -11.41 -9.81 -12.62
CA GLY A 75 -10.90 -10.09 -11.28
C GLY A 75 -10.11 -8.93 -10.68
N HIS A 76 -9.37 -9.20 -9.61
CA HIS A 76 -8.61 -8.17 -8.90
C HIS A 76 -7.21 -7.97 -9.49
N VAL A 77 -6.81 -6.72 -9.61
CA VAL A 77 -5.49 -6.32 -10.14
C VAL A 77 -4.76 -5.46 -9.11
N LEU A 78 -3.50 -5.78 -8.86
CA LEU A 78 -2.61 -4.95 -8.05
C LEU A 78 -1.95 -3.88 -8.92
N ILE A 79 -2.08 -2.62 -8.52
CA ILE A 79 -1.52 -1.48 -9.24
C ILE A 79 -0.56 -0.72 -8.32
N LYS A 80 0.65 -0.47 -8.81
CA LYS A 80 1.63 0.41 -8.17
C LYS A 80 2.12 1.46 -9.16
N VAL A 81 2.01 2.73 -8.76
CA VAL A 81 2.53 3.87 -9.53
C VAL A 81 3.95 4.19 -9.08
N GLY A 82 4.89 4.29 -10.03
CA GLY A 82 6.26 4.74 -9.80
C GLY A 82 6.50 6.14 -10.39
N LYS A 83 7.61 6.79 -9.99
CA LYS A 83 8.05 8.03 -10.65
C LYS A 83 8.38 7.77 -12.12
N GLY A 84 7.99 8.69 -13.01
CA GLY A 84 8.29 8.63 -14.44
C GLY A 84 7.23 7.97 -15.31
N GLN A 85 6.00 7.79 -14.81
CA GLN A 85 4.89 7.39 -15.66
C GLN A 85 4.42 8.55 -16.55
N SER A 86 3.83 8.19 -17.69
CA SER A 86 3.29 9.19 -18.60
C SER A 86 2.08 9.89 -17.97
N PRO A 87 1.80 11.15 -18.31
CA PRO A 87 0.64 11.89 -17.79
C PRO A 87 -0.70 11.15 -17.98
N GLU A 88 -0.81 10.35 -19.04
CA GLU A 88 -2.00 9.54 -19.32
C GLU A 88 -2.22 8.45 -18.27
N MET A 89 -1.14 7.86 -17.77
CA MET A 89 -1.24 6.85 -16.72
C MET A 89 -1.62 7.48 -15.38
N GLU A 90 -1.08 8.67 -15.05
CA GLU A 90 -1.54 9.45 -13.88
C GLU A 90 -3.05 9.76 -13.95
N VAL A 91 -3.55 10.14 -15.13
CA VAL A 91 -4.98 10.39 -15.36
C VAL A 91 -5.80 9.11 -15.22
N LEU A 92 -5.36 7.98 -15.80
CA LEU A 92 -6.07 6.71 -15.71
C LEU A 92 -6.19 6.26 -14.25
N ILE A 93 -5.10 6.38 -13.50
CA ILE A 93 -5.03 6.02 -12.09
C ILE A 93 -5.89 6.97 -11.26
N SER A 94 -5.92 8.28 -11.58
CA SER A 94 -6.84 9.24 -10.94
C SER A 94 -8.32 8.87 -11.08
N ARG A 95 -8.69 8.16 -12.15
CA ARG A 95 -10.05 7.67 -12.39
C ARG A 95 -10.33 6.38 -11.63
N CYS A 96 -9.32 5.56 -11.37
CA CYS A 96 -9.41 4.41 -10.47
C CYS A 96 -9.49 4.79 -8.97
N PHE A 97 -9.30 6.08 -8.63
CA PHE A 97 -9.39 6.61 -7.26
C PHE A 97 -10.70 7.33 -6.94
N LYS A 98 -11.68 7.40 -7.86
CA LYS A 98 -12.95 8.10 -7.62
C LYS A 98 -14.09 7.13 -7.32
N GLU A 99 -14.79 7.45 -6.22
CA GLU A 99 -16.01 6.83 -5.67
C GLU A 99 -15.69 5.51 -4.94
N ASP A 100 -15.49 5.49 -3.62
CA ASP A 100 -16.52 5.63 -2.59
C ASP A 100 -16.00 6.30 -1.29
N ILE A 101 -16.55 7.48 -0.96
CA ILE A 101 -16.69 7.96 0.44
C ILE A 101 -18.18 8.02 0.73
#